data_AF-A0A2W6C5K5-F1
#
_entry.id   AF-A0A2W6C5K5-F1
#
_cell.length_a   1.000
_cell.length_b   1.000
_cell.length_c   1.000
_cell.angle_alpha   90.00
_cell.angle_beta   90.00
_cell.angle_gamma   90.00
#
_symmetry.space_group_name_H-M   'P 1'
#
loop_
_entity.id
_entity.type
_entity.pdbx_description
1 polymer ?
#
loop_
_entity_poly.entity_id
_entity_poly.type
_entity_poly.pdbx_seq_one_letter_code
_entity_poly.pdbx_strand_id
1 'polypeptide(L)'
;MDRAELFASLAEAGPSLEDIVYVERRGAEYAWHRVTPDAEPPPADAGPDVWMYFSGAWPQDDPVRLQGFCEDMLAEMESMAGGDDR
;
A
#
# COMPACT_ATOMS: atom_id res chain seq x y z
N MET A 1 -8.27 -4.55 6.47
CA MET A 1 -7.03 -4.86 7.22
C MET A 1 -6.64 -3.62 8.00
N ASP A 2 -6.21 -3.76 9.25
CA ASP A 2 -5.49 -2.69 9.94
C ASP A 2 -4.06 -2.54 9.39
N ARG A 3 -3.33 -1.53 9.88
CA ARG A 3 -1.99 -1.20 9.41
C ARG A 3 -0.98 -2.33 9.65
N ALA A 4 -1.04 -3.02 10.79
CA ALA A 4 -0.13 -4.12 11.10
C ALA A 4 -0.44 -5.34 10.23
N GLU A 5 -1.72 -5.62 9.98
CA GLU A 5 -2.15 -6.69 9.07
C GLU A 5 -1.69 -6.43 7.63
N LEU A 6 -1.77 -5.19 7.16
CA LEU A 6 -1.26 -4.79 5.85
C LEU A 6 0.23 -5.10 5.71
N PHE A 7 1.04 -4.74 6.71
CA PHE A 7 2.47 -5.00 6.68
C PHE A 7 2.81 -6.48 6.68
N ALA A 8 2.16 -7.26 7.55
CA ALA A 8 2.36 -8.70 7.60
C ALA A 8 2.03 -9.33 6.24
N SER A 9 0.95 -8.88 5.59
CA SER A 9 0.55 -9.38 4.27
C SER A 9 1.53 -8.99 3.16
N LEU A 10 2.02 -7.75 3.12
CA LEU A 10 3.04 -7.32 2.15
C LEU A 10 4.38 -8.04 2.34
N ALA A 11 4.79 -8.27 3.59
CA ALA A 11 6.01 -9.00 3.92
C ALA A 11 5.90 -10.49 3.55
N GLU A 12 4.76 -11.13 3.83
CA GLU A 12 4.52 -12.52 3.43
C GLU A 12 4.50 -12.67 1.90
N ALA A 13 3.88 -11.72 1.20
CA ALA A 13 3.77 -11.80 -0.24
C ALA A 13 5.10 -11.54 -0.96
N GLY A 14 5.97 -10.69 -0.42
CA GLY A 14 7.29 -10.36 -0.97
C GLY A 14 7.29 -9.77 -2.38
N PRO A 15 6.74 -8.56 -2.63
CA PRO A 15 6.81 -7.90 -3.93
C PRO A 15 8.25 -7.70 -4.42
N SER A 16 8.44 -7.93 -5.72
CA SER A 16 9.72 -7.79 -6.43
C SER A 16 9.87 -6.38 -7.03
N LEU A 17 11.06 -6.10 -7.59
CA LEU A 17 11.35 -4.84 -8.28
C LEU A 17 10.45 -4.60 -9.50
N GLU A 18 10.01 -5.66 -10.16
CA GLU A 18 9.18 -5.60 -11.37
C GLU A 18 7.68 -5.52 -11.04
N ASP A 19 7.30 -5.81 -9.79
CA ASP A 19 5.91 -5.74 -9.35
C ASP A 19 5.46 -4.28 -9.18
N ILE A 20 4.26 -4.01 -9.64
CA ILE A 20 3.52 -2.80 -9.28
C ILE A 20 2.55 -3.19 -8.16
N VAL A 21 2.62 -2.49 -7.04
CA VAL A 21 1.75 -2.70 -5.88
C VAL A 21 0.75 -1.57 -5.80
N TYR A 22 -0.54 -1.89 -5.76
CA TYR A 22 -1.59 -0.95 -5.42
C TYR A 22 -1.89 -1.05 -3.94
N VAL A 23 -2.01 0.10 -3.27
CA VAL A 23 -2.42 0.20 -1.88
C VAL A 23 -3.52 1.25 -1.77
N GLU A 24 -4.55 0.97 -0.99
CA GLU A 24 -5.65 1.90 -0.72
C GLU A 24 -6.06 1.90 0.75
N ARG A 25 -6.68 3.01 1.17
CA ARG A 25 -7.35 3.14 2.47
C ARG A 25 -8.82 3.53 2.29
N ARG A 26 -9.69 2.93 3.09
CA ARG A 26 -11.13 3.23 3.22
C ARG A 26 -11.48 3.31 4.71
N GLY A 27 -11.74 4.51 5.22
CA GLY A 27 -11.86 4.81 6.64
C GLY A 27 -10.60 4.41 7.41
N ALA A 28 -10.75 3.41 8.29
CA ALA A 28 -9.67 2.85 9.09
C ALA A 28 -9.07 1.56 8.49
N GLU A 29 -9.56 1.13 7.32
CA GLU A 29 -9.16 -0.12 6.70
C GLU A 29 -8.23 0.12 5.52
N TYR A 30 -7.24 -0.75 5.37
CA TYR A 30 -6.36 -0.81 4.21
C TYR A 30 -6.66 -2.07 3.38
N ALA A 31 -6.36 -1.96 2.08
CA ALA A 31 -6.31 -3.07 1.15
C ALA A 31 -5.13 -2.89 0.18
N TRP A 32 -4.60 -4.00 -0.33
CA TRP A 32 -3.53 -3.97 -1.32
C TRP A 32 -3.64 -5.14 -2.29
N HIS A 33 -3.06 -4.99 -3.47
CA HIS A 33 -2.86 -6.09 -4.43
C HIS A 33 -1.69 -5.81 -5.36
N ARG A 34 -1.11 -6.88 -5.93
CA ARG A 34 -0.20 -6.75 -7.08
C ARG A 34 -1.01 -6.44 -8.33
N VAL A 35 -0.54 -5.47 -9.10
CA VAL A 35 -1.11 -5.15 -10.41
C VAL A 35 -0.48 -6.09 -11.42
N THR A 36 -1.27 -7.06 -11.86
CA THR A 36 -0.93 -7.90 -13.01
C THR A 36 -1.65 -7.36 -14.25
N PRO A 37 -1.14 -7.62 -15.47
CA PRO A 37 -1.85 -7.23 -16.69
C PRO A 37 -3.28 -7.78 -16.77
N ASP A 38 -3.55 -8.91 -16.11
CA ASP A 38 -4.87 -9.54 -16.01
C ASP A 38 -5.67 -9.11 -14.76
N ALA A 39 -5.14 -8.22 -13.92
CA ALA A 39 -5.86 -7.75 -12.74
C ALA A 39 -6.96 -6.78 -13.14
N GLU A 40 -8.19 -7.03 -12.69
CA GLU A 40 -9.27 -6.07 -12.85
C GLU A 40 -8.95 -4.79 -12.05
N PRO A 41 -9.12 -3.60 -12.65
CA PRO A 41 -8.95 -2.35 -11.92
C PRO A 41 -9.96 -2.27 -10.77
N PRO A 42 -9.60 -1.61 -9.65
CA PRO A 42 -10.50 -1.49 -8.51
C PRO A 42 -11.84 -0.85 -8.91
N PRO A 43 -12.96 -1.29 -8.31
CA PRO A 43 -14.30 -0.83 -8.68
C PRO A 43 -14.50 0.67 -8.41
N ALA A 44 -15.14 1.38 -9.35
CA ALA A 44 -15.25 2.83 -9.38
C ALA A 44 -16.36 3.45 -8.50
N ASP A 45 -17.27 2.64 -7.95
CA ASP A 45 -18.55 3.12 -7.38
C ASP A 45 -18.44 3.86 -6.03
N ALA A 46 -17.31 3.71 -5.33
CA ALA A 46 -16.89 4.55 -4.21
C ALA A 46 -15.37 4.41 -4.09
N GLY A 47 -14.64 5.28 -4.78
CA GLY A 47 -13.18 5.28 -4.77
C GLY A 47 -12.65 5.37 -3.33
N PRO A 48 -11.45 4.82 -3.07
CA PRO A 48 -10.84 4.89 -1.75
C PRO A 48 -10.55 6.34 -1.33
N ASP A 49 -10.46 6.57 -0.01
CA ASP A 49 -10.14 7.90 0.53
C ASP A 49 -8.77 8.36 0.03
N VAL A 50 -7.83 7.42 -0.02
CA VAL A 50 -6.52 7.62 -0.61
C VAL A 50 -5.96 6.30 -1.11
N TRP A 51 -5.15 6.40 -2.15
CA TRP A 51 -4.54 5.26 -2.80
C TRP A 51 -3.24 5.68 -3.48
N MET A 52 -2.40 4.70 -3.79
CA MET A 52 -1.22 4.89 -4.62
C MET A 52 -0.86 3.59 -5.35
N TYR A 53 -0.12 3.75 -6.45
CA TYR A 53 0.69 2.67 -7.00
C TYR A 53 2.14 2.89 -6.61
N PHE A 54 2.80 1.84 -6.15
CA PHE A 54 4.23 1.80 -5.92
C PHE A 54 4.87 0.81 -6.88
N SER A 55 5.95 1.22 -7.54
CA SER A 55 6.85 0.34 -8.28
C SER A 55 8.28 0.63 -7.84
N GLY A 56 9.06 -0.41 -7.55
CA GLY A 56 10.41 -0.23 -7.04
C GLY A 56 10.90 -1.38 -6.17
N ALA A 57 12.15 -1.28 -5.72
CA ALA A 57 12.76 -2.29 -4.87
C ALA A 57 12.17 -2.26 -3.47
N TRP A 58 11.70 -3.41 -3.00
CA TRP A 58 11.28 -3.61 -1.61
C TRP A 58 12.46 -4.16 -0.79
N PRO A 59 12.76 -3.62 0.40
CA PRO A 59 13.86 -4.08 1.24
C PRO A 59 13.50 -5.37 2.00
N GLN A 60 13.23 -6.45 1.26
CA GLN A 60 12.75 -7.75 1.80
C GLN A 60 13.80 -8.48 2.65
N ASP A 61 15.08 -8.14 2.48
CA ASP A 61 16.21 -8.74 3.20
C ASP A 61 16.34 -8.28 4.66
N ASP A 62 15.69 -7.18 5.05
CA ASP A 62 15.74 -6.63 6.39
C ASP A 62 14.33 -6.27 6.89
N PRO A 63 13.78 -7.02 7.86
CA PRO A 63 12.41 -6.80 8.33
C PRO A 63 12.22 -5.46 9.04
N VAL A 64 13.25 -4.91 9.67
CA VAL A 64 13.18 -3.59 10.32
C VAL A 64 13.14 -2.50 9.26
N ARG A 65 13.95 -2.64 8.21
CA ARG A 65 13.94 -1.72 7.08
C ARG A 65 12.64 -1.80 6.27
N LEU A 66 12.10 -3.01 6.08
CA LEU A 66 10.81 -3.22 5.45
C LEU A 66 9.68 -2.55 6.23
N GLN A 67 9.67 -2.70 7.56
CA GLN A 67 8.69 -2.03 8.40
C GLN A 67 8.79 -0.50 8.28
N GLY A 68 9.99 0.08 8.40
CA GLY A 68 10.18 1.52 8.24
C GLY A 68 9.77 2.03 6.86
N PHE A 69 10.17 1.30 5.81
CA PHE A 69 9.76 1.62 4.44
C PHE A 69 8.23 1.63 4.28
N CYS A 70 7.52 0.63 4.81
CA CYS A 70 6.06 0.59 4.72
C CYS A 70 5.39 1.72 5.52
N GLU A 71 5.92 2.09 6.70
CA GLU A 71 5.43 3.23 7.47
C GLU A 71 5.62 4.55 6.72
N ASP A 72 6.81 4.81 6.16
CA ASP A 72 7.07 6.00 5.32
C ASP A 72 6.14 6.02 4.10
N MET A 73 6.01 4.89 3.41
CA MET A 73 5.16 4.75 2.23
C MET A 73 3.68 5.05 2.55
N LEU A 74 3.17 4.57 3.69
CA LEU A 74 1.83 4.89 4.15
C LEU A 74 1.69 6.35 4.57
N ALA A 75 2.68 6.91 5.28
CA ALA A 75 2.64 8.32 5.68
C ALA A 75 2.57 9.26 4.46
N GLU A 76 3.35 8.97 3.42
CA GLU A 76 3.30 9.69 2.15
C GLU A 76 1.94 9.54 1.46
N MET A 77 1.40 8.30 1.43
CA MET A 77 0.06 8.04 0.93
C MET A 77 -0.98 8.89 1.66
N GLU A 78 -0.96 8.89 2.99
CA GLU A 78 -1.94 9.58 3.82
C GLU A 78 -1.80 11.10 3.77
N SER A 79 -0.60 11.63 3.52
CA SER A 79 -0.35 13.05 3.28
C SER A 79 -1.09 13.56 2.02
N MET A 80 -1.19 12.72 0.97
CA MET A 80 -1.94 13.05 -0.24
C MET A 80 -3.45 13.12 -0.03
N ALA A 81 -3.99 12.47 1.00
CA ALA A 81 -5.41 12.53 1.34
C ALA A 81 -5.84 13.93 1.81
N GLY A 82 -4.88 14.84 2.02
CA GLY A 82 -5.08 16.09 2.73
C GLY A 82 -5.18 15.79 4.21
N GLY A 83 -4.27 16.37 5.00
CA GLY A 83 -4.56 16.53 6.42
C GLY A 83 -5.93 17.20 6.53
N ASP A 84 -6.80 16.65 7.37
CA ASP A 84 -7.83 17.44 8.03
C ASP A 84 -7.07 18.57 8.74
N ASP A 85 -6.83 19.67 8.03
CA ASP A 85 -6.51 20.96 8.63
C ASP A 85 -7.81 21.38 9.31
N ARG A 86 -7.93 20.99 10.57
CA ARG A 86 -9.03 21.37 11.45
C ARG A 86 -8.49 22.01 12.71
#